data_AF-A0AAE2C1J1-F1
#
_entry.id   AF-A0AAE2C1J1-F1
#
_cell.length_a   1.000
_cell.length_b   1.000
_cell.length_c   1.000
_cell.angle_alpha   90.00
_cell.angle_beta   90.00
_cell.angle_gamma   90.00
#
_symmetry.space_group_name_H-M   'P 1'
#
loop_
_entity.id
_entity.type
_entity.pdbx_description
1 polymer ?
#
loop_
_entity_poly.entity_id
_entity_poly.type
_entity_poly.pdbx_seq_one_letter_code
_entity_poly.pdbx_strand_id
1 'polypeptide(L)'
;MTVGFPNSGAYMEKRFAGPRAVTLEGLMSGTLDITNNKWGQQVGINGEKIPVYTEEGAKTVKWVPFAGTPSPVTWYKSIGRYWVSYNSPLGRPTQEEYHVPRSFLKPKDNLLVVFEETGGNPEKIDILVVNRDTICSVITEYHPPSVNSWERKGDELRALVNPVREVELTCPDKKVIKKVEFVGFGEVDGACGAFKPGKCNSNSKAIKLVESLCLGKKECKVPFERERLADVGKDACPDVSKTLAIQVACS
;
A
#
# COMPACT_ATOMS: atom_id res chain seq x y z
N MET A 1 -19.02 1.84 10.69
CA MET A 1 -18.21 1.67 9.47
C MET A 1 -17.18 0.58 9.71
N THR A 2 -16.83 -0.18 8.67
CA THR A 2 -15.79 -1.21 8.73
C THR A 2 -14.52 -0.72 8.05
N VAL A 3 -13.38 -0.89 8.72
CA VAL A 3 -12.05 -0.41 8.29
C VAL A 3 -11.16 -1.61 7.99
N GLY A 4 -11.38 -2.23 6.83
CA GLY A 4 -10.81 -3.55 6.54
C GLY A 4 -11.47 -4.66 7.36
N PHE A 5 -11.31 -5.90 6.90
CA PHE A 5 -11.75 -7.09 7.64
C PHE A 5 -10.55 -7.77 8.30
N PRO A 6 -10.75 -8.50 9.41
CA PRO A 6 -9.69 -9.29 10.03
C PRO A 6 -9.02 -10.23 9.01
N ASN A 7 -7.69 -10.25 9.01
CA ASN A 7 -6.87 -11.02 8.06
C ASN A 7 -5.83 -11.95 8.73
N SER A 8 -5.76 -11.99 10.07
CA SER A 8 -4.98 -12.99 10.82
C SER A 8 -5.73 -13.49 12.08
N GLY A 9 -5.61 -14.79 12.39
CA GLY A 9 -6.19 -15.43 13.59
C GLY A 9 -7.14 -16.60 13.28
N ALA A 10 -7.53 -17.36 14.31
CA ALA A 10 -8.50 -18.45 14.16
C ALA A 10 -9.94 -17.92 14.12
N TYR A 11 -10.80 -18.56 13.31
CA TYR A 11 -12.24 -18.28 13.19
C TYR A 11 -12.58 -16.81 12.83
N MET A 12 -11.79 -16.19 11.95
CA MET A 12 -12.00 -14.79 11.55
C MET A 12 -13.35 -14.55 10.89
N GLU A 13 -13.87 -15.54 10.17
CA GLU A 13 -15.19 -15.53 9.55
C GLU A 13 -16.34 -15.41 10.56
N LYS A 14 -16.10 -15.71 11.85
CA LYS A 14 -17.08 -15.57 12.93
C LYS A 14 -17.01 -14.21 13.65
N ARG A 15 -16.07 -13.34 13.27
CA ARG A 15 -15.96 -11.99 13.83
C ARG A 15 -17.10 -11.13 13.30
N PHE A 16 -17.73 -10.36 14.19
CA PHE A 16 -18.80 -9.43 13.82
C PHE A 16 -18.23 -8.00 13.66
N ALA A 17 -18.84 -7.23 12.77
CA ALA A 17 -18.58 -5.81 12.60
C ALA A 17 -19.89 -5.03 12.75
N GLY A 18 -19.85 -3.92 13.50
CA GLY A 18 -21.01 -3.07 13.77
C GLY A 18 -21.61 -3.26 15.18
N PRO A 19 -22.65 -2.47 15.51
CA PRO A 19 -23.30 -2.52 16.82
C PRO A 19 -23.97 -3.88 17.08
N ARG A 20 -23.76 -4.46 18.27
CA ARG A 20 -24.35 -5.74 18.69
C ARG A 20 -25.37 -5.60 19.83
N ALA A 21 -25.19 -4.61 20.68
CA ALA A 21 -26.10 -4.28 21.77
C ALA A 21 -26.17 -2.76 21.88
N VAL A 22 -27.35 -2.24 22.21
CA VAL A 22 -27.57 -0.80 22.39
C VAL A 22 -28.38 -0.60 23.67
N THR A 23 -27.77 0.06 24.64
CA THR A 23 -28.37 0.39 25.93
C THR A 23 -28.42 1.90 26.10
N LEU A 24 -29.50 2.41 26.68
CA LEU A 24 -29.66 3.81 27.04
C LEU A 24 -29.52 3.93 28.56
N GLU A 25 -28.54 4.70 29.02
CA GLU A 25 -28.35 4.98 30.44
C GLU A 25 -29.08 6.26 30.82
N GLY A 26 -30.02 6.15 31.76
CA GLY A 26 -30.69 7.30 32.36
C GLY A 26 -30.21 7.54 33.79
N LEU A 27 -29.81 8.77 34.10
CA LEU A 27 -29.28 9.19 35.40
C LEU A 27 -30.17 8.79 36.59
N MET A 28 -31.50 8.78 36.41
CA MET A 28 -32.49 8.47 37.46
C MET A 28 -33.41 7.27 37.14
N SER A 29 -33.43 6.80 35.89
CA SER A 29 -34.36 5.75 35.42
C SER A 29 -33.70 4.38 35.24
N GLY A 30 -32.40 4.26 35.53
CA GLY A 30 -31.62 3.06 35.25
C GLY A 30 -31.30 2.88 33.77
N THR A 31 -30.77 1.70 33.44
CA THR A 31 -30.37 1.33 32.08
C THR A 31 -31.51 0.63 31.35
N LEU A 32 -31.90 1.16 30.19
CA LEU A 32 -32.88 0.56 29.29
C LEU A 32 -32.15 -0.13 28.13
N ASP A 33 -32.34 -1.45 27.98
CA ASP A 33 -31.85 -2.18 26.81
C ASP A 33 -32.85 -2.05 25.65
N ILE A 34 -32.38 -1.52 24.52
CA ILE A 34 -33.17 -1.34 23.30
C ILE A 34 -32.66 -2.21 22.15
N THR A 35 -31.82 -3.20 22.43
CA THR A 35 -31.21 -4.08 21.43
C THR A 35 -32.27 -4.77 20.56
N ASN A 36 -33.35 -5.27 21.17
CA ASN A 36 -34.42 -6.02 20.49
C ASN A 36 -35.55 -5.16 19.90
N ASN A 37 -35.36 -3.83 19.81
CA ASN A 37 -36.32 -2.95 19.16
C ASN A 37 -36.30 -3.11 17.63
N LYS A 38 -37.27 -2.50 16.94
CA LYS A 38 -37.27 -2.42 15.47
C LYS A 38 -36.23 -1.40 15.01
N TRP A 39 -35.21 -1.86 14.29
CA TRP A 39 -34.16 -1.04 13.71
C TRP A 39 -34.28 -0.94 12.18
N GLY A 40 -34.09 0.26 11.64
CA GLY A 40 -33.91 0.47 10.21
C GLY A 40 -32.44 0.37 9.83
N GLN A 41 -32.14 -0.25 8.70
CA GLN A 41 -30.77 -0.36 8.19
C GLN A 41 -30.68 0.27 6.80
N GLN A 42 -29.64 1.08 6.60
CA GLN A 42 -29.27 1.61 5.29
C GLN A 42 -27.84 1.17 4.97
N VAL A 43 -27.69 0.43 3.87
CA VAL A 43 -26.37 0.06 3.33
C VAL A 43 -25.83 1.23 2.50
N GLY A 44 -24.57 1.58 2.77
CA GLY A 44 -23.84 2.62 2.08
C GLY A 44 -24.38 4.04 2.31
N ILE A 45 -23.72 5.00 1.69
CA ILE A 45 -24.11 6.41 1.70
C ILE A 45 -24.77 6.81 0.38
N ASN A 46 -25.54 7.90 0.38
CA ASN A 46 -26.31 8.30 -0.81
C ASN A 46 -25.43 8.58 -2.03
N GLY A 47 -24.22 9.12 -1.84
CA GLY A 47 -23.24 9.33 -2.92
C GLY A 47 -22.52 8.06 -3.41
N GLU A 48 -22.73 6.91 -2.75
CA GLU A 48 -22.34 5.61 -3.34
C GLU A 48 -23.47 5.06 -4.21
N LYS A 49 -24.72 5.23 -3.79
CA LYS A 49 -25.92 4.80 -4.55
C LYS A 49 -26.07 5.56 -5.86
N ILE A 50 -25.81 6.86 -5.81
CA ILE A 50 -25.63 7.72 -6.98
C ILE A 50 -24.12 7.81 -7.12
N PRO A 51 -23.45 7.11 -8.04
CA PRO A 51 -21.99 6.95 -8.02
C PRO A 51 -21.27 8.27 -8.31
N VAL A 52 -21.26 9.21 -7.36
CA VAL A 52 -20.81 10.60 -7.56
C VAL A 52 -19.31 10.69 -7.81
N TYR A 53 -18.59 9.60 -7.54
CA TYR A 53 -17.17 9.43 -7.85
C TYR A 53 -16.89 9.08 -9.32
N THR A 54 -17.91 8.84 -10.15
CA THR A 54 -17.75 8.66 -11.61
C THR A 54 -18.05 9.95 -12.37
N GLU A 55 -17.57 10.05 -13.61
CA GLU A 55 -17.80 11.23 -14.48
C GLU A 55 -19.27 11.45 -14.78
N GLU A 56 -20.05 10.38 -14.93
CA GLU A 56 -21.48 10.42 -15.17
C GLU A 56 -22.22 10.78 -13.87
N GLY A 57 -21.92 10.11 -12.76
CA GLY A 57 -22.60 10.34 -11.49
C GLY A 57 -22.33 11.72 -10.93
N ALA A 58 -21.10 12.26 -11.08
CA ALA A 58 -20.76 13.61 -10.64
C ALA A 58 -21.59 14.70 -11.34
N LYS A 59 -22.12 14.45 -12.55
CA LYS A 59 -22.99 15.39 -13.29
C LYS A 59 -24.42 15.39 -12.77
N THR A 60 -24.85 14.35 -12.06
CA THR A 60 -26.24 14.20 -11.58
C THR A 60 -26.55 14.97 -10.31
N VAL A 61 -25.52 15.52 -9.64
CA VAL A 61 -25.66 16.22 -8.36
C VAL A 61 -25.26 17.69 -8.47
N LYS A 62 -25.88 18.53 -7.65
CA LYS A 62 -25.55 19.95 -7.56
C LYS A 62 -24.38 20.14 -6.59
N TRP A 63 -23.23 20.53 -7.14
CA TRP A 63 -22.06 20.90 -6.35
C TRP A 63 -22.15 22.36 -5.89
N VAL A 64 -21.69 22.63 -4.68
CA VAL A 64 -21.61 23.98 -4.11
C VAL A 64 -20.16 24.29 -3.73
N PRO A 65 -19.72 25.56 -3.83
CA PRO A 65 -18.40 25.97 -3.32
C PRO A 65 -18.26 25.67 -1.83
N PHE A 66 -17.04 25.40 -1.38
CA PHE A 66 -16.76 25.18 0.03
C PHE A 66 -16.99 26.47 0.83
N ALA A 67 -17.73 26.36 1.94
CA ALA A 67 -18.14 27.49 2.77
C ALA A 67 -17.16 27.80 3.94
N GLY A 68 -15.94 27.24 3.90
CA GLY A 68 -14.92 27.46 4.94
C GLY A 68 -15.09 26.62 6.22
N THR A 69 -16.28 26.07 6.47
CA THR A 69 -16.55 25.21 7.64
C THR A 69 -16.65 23.75 7.20
N PRO A 70 -15.76 22.86 7.66
CA PRO A 70 -15.85 21.44 7.38
C PRO A 70 -17.11 20.83 8.01
N SER A 71 -17.82 20.00 7.25
CA SER A 71 -18.93 19.19 7.74
C SER A 71 -18.61 17.70 7.62
N PRO A 72 -18.98 16.86 8.60
CA PRO A 72 -18.97 15.41 8.47
C PRO A 72 -19.80 14.94 7.27
N VAL A 73 -19.46 13.77 6.75
CA VAL A 73 -20.20 13.07 5.66
C VAL A 73 -20.38 13.96 4.42
N THR A 74 -19.29 14.57 3.96
CA THR A 74 -19.29 15.50 2.82
C THR A 74 -18.53 14.93 1.63
N TRP A 75 -19.08 15.07 0.43
CA TRP A 75 -18.37 14.78 -0.81
C TRP A 75 -17.71 16.06 -1.34
N TYR A 76 -16.42 16.00 -1.58
CA TYR A 76 -15.64 17.03 -2.26
C TYR A 76 -15.21 16.53 -3.62
N LYS A 77 -14.96 17.44 -4.56
CA LYS A 77 -14.23 17.09 -5.77
C LYS A 77 -12.71 17.10 -5.48
N SER A 78 -12.17 16.06 -4.83
CA SER A 78 -10.74 15.92 -4.44
C SER A 78 -10.21 14.44 -4.42
N ILE A 79 -8.96 14.04 -4.04
CA ILE A 79 -8.44 12.62 -4.21
C ILE A 79 -8.80 11.64 -3.08
N GLY A 80 -9.59 10.61 -3.44
CA GLY A 80 -9.47 9.26 -2.90
C GLY A 80 -9.97 9.03 -1.47
N ARG A 81 -9.78 7.80 -0.99
CA ARG A 81 -10.03 7.43 0.40
C ARG A 81 -8.81 7.80 1.22
N TYR A 82 -9.02 8.56 2.29
CA TYR A 82 -7.97 8.98 3.20
C TYR A 82 -8.44 8.84 4.65
N TRP A 83 -7.48 8.72 5.55
CA TRP A 83 -7.67 8.89 6.98
C TRP A 83 -6.47 9.59 7.58
N VAL A 84 -6.59 10.90 7.74
CA VAL A 84 -5.62 11.71 8.48
C VAL A 84 -5.92 11.77 9.98
N SER A 85 -7.06 11.21 10.42
CA SER A 85 -7.50 11.23 11.82
C SER A 85 -6.83 10.18 12.70
N TYR A 86 -6.24 9.12 12.11
CA TYR A 86 -5.47 8.14 12.85
C TYR A 86 -4.06 8.69 13.08
N ASN A 87 -3.77 9.02 14.33
CA ASN A 87 -2.48 9.54 14.73
C ASN A 87 -1.58 8.41 15.25
N SER A 88 -0.32 8.47 14.87
CA SER A 88 0.78 7.74 15.51
C SER A 88 0.90 8.14 16.99
N PRO A 89 1.62 7.37 17.82
CA PRO A 89 1.93 7.77 19.20
C PRO A 89 2.62 9.13 19.33
N LEU A 90 3.18 9.66 18.23
CA LEU A 90 3.80 10.98 18.15
C LEU A 90 2.81 12.10 17.78
N GLY A 91 1.51 11.81 17.69
CA GLY A 91 0.47 12.79 17.37
C GLY A 91 0.41 13.22 15.91
N ARG A 92 1.11 12.52 15.00
CA ARG A 92 1.10 12.79 13.55
C ARG A 92 0.22 11.80 12.81
N PRO A 93 -0.45 12.18 11.71
CA PRO A 93 -1.19 11.24 10.86
C PRO A 93 -0.32 10.03 10.50
N THR A 94 -0.88 8.83 10.61
CA THR A 94 -0.17 7.58 10.23
C THR A 94 0.08 7.51 8.73
N GLN A 95 -0.75 8.20 7.93
CA GLN A 95 -0.60 8.35 6.49
C GLN A 95 -1.09 9.73 6.05
N GLU A 96 -0.17 10.56 5.56
CA GLU A 96 -0.44 11.90 5.02
C GLU A 96 -0.39 11.94 3.48
N GLU A 97 0.35 11.01 2.86
CA GLU A 97 0.49 10.89 1.42
C GLU A 97 -0.26 9.67 0.86
N TYR A 98 -1.02 9.88 -0.22
CA TYR A 98 -1.82 8.86 -0.89
C TYR A 98 -1.37 8.72 -2.34
N HIS A 99 -0.84 7.54 -2.68
CA HIS A 99 -0.27 7.30 -4.01
C HIS A 99 -1.37 7.21 -5.09
N VAL A 100 -1.26 8.06 -6.12
CA VAL A 100 -2.10 8.03 -7.32
C VAL A 100 -1.29 7.46 -8.49
N PRO A 101 -1.61 6.26 -9.00
CA PRO A 101 -0.93 5.69 -10.16
C PRO A 101 -1.05 6.60 -11.39
N ARG A 102 0.07 6.86 -12.08
CA ARG A 102 0.07 7.66 -13.31
C ARG A 102 -0.84 7.09 -14.40
N SER A 103 -1.05 5.77 -14.42
CA SER A 103 -1.96 5.10 -15.36
C SER A 103 -3.44 5.50 -15.17
N PHE A 104 -3.81 6.09 -14.03
CA PHE A 104 -5.16 6.58 -13.79
C PHE A 104 -5.36 8.02 -14.27
N LEU A 105 -4.28 8.71 -14.64
CA LEU A 105 -4.31 10.12 -15.01
C LEU A 105 -4.41 10.29 -16.54
N LYS A 106 -5.34 11.14 -16.96
CA LYS A 106 -5.42 11.73 -18.29
C LYS A 106 -4.49 12.96 -18.35
N PRO A 107 -4.05 13.40 -19.55
CA PRO A 107 -3.27 14.63 -19.68
C PRO A 107 -3.99 15.89 -19.17
N LYS A 108 -5.32 15.94 -19.27
CA LYS A 108 -6.18 17.04 -18.82
C LYS A 108 -7.52 16.49 -18.32
N ASP A 109 -8.28 17.35 -17.65
CA ASP A 109 -9.68 17.10 -17.27
C ASP A 109 -9.90 15.83 -16.45
N ASN A 110 -8.97 15.56 -15.51
CA ASN A 110 -9.14 14.48 -14.54
C ASN A 110 -10.27 14.81 -13.58
N LEU A 111 -11.25 13.92 -13.46
CA LEU A 111 -12.23 14.01 -12.38
C LEU A 111 -11.58 13.53 -11.09
N LEU A 112 -11.90 14.26 -10.05
CA LEU A 112 -11.35 14.03 -8.76
C LEU A 112 -12.45 14.12 -7.70
N VAL A 113 -12.70 13.06 -6.92
CA VAL A 113 -13.75 12.98 -5.87
C VAL A 113 -13.29 12.34 -4.56
N VAL A 114 -13.57 13.04 -3.44
CA VAL A 114 -13.22 12.71 -2.05
C VAL A 114 -14.50 12.58 -1.24
N PHE A 115 -14.56 11.56 -0.39
CA PHE A 115 -15.54 11.48 0.67
C PHE A 115 -14.88 11.74 2.03
N GLU A 116 -15.28 12.81 2.71
CA GLU A 116 -14.82 13.19 4.05
C GLU A 116 -15.85 12.72 5.09
N GLU A 117 -15.43 11.85 5.98
CA GLU A 117 -16.27 11.29 7.04
C GLU A 117 -16.40 12.23 8.24
N THR A 118 -15.26 12.75 8.72
CA THR A 118 -15.10 13.39 10.03
C THR A 118 -15.13 14.92 10.00
N GLY A 119 -14.79 15.49 8.85
CA GLY A 119 -14.70 16.93 8.61
C GLY A 119 -13.25 17.38 8.43
N GLY A 120 -12.92 17.82 7.21
CA GLY A 120 -11.62 18.34 6.82
C GLY A 120 -11.75 19.50 5.83
N ASN A 121 -10.72 20.34 5.74
CA ASN A 121 -10.68 21.45 4.79
C ASN A 121 -10.07 20.96 3.45
N PRO A 122 -10.84 20.89 2.35
CA PRO A 122 -10.35 20.42 1.06
C PRO A 122 -9.34 21.36 0.41
N GLU A 123 -9.27 22.63 0.80
CA GLU A 123 -8.31 23.61 0.26
C GLU A 123 -6.86 23.30 0.66
N LYS A 124 -6.65 22.44 1.67
CA LYS A 124 -5.32 22.00 2.12
C LYS A 124 -4.82 20.75 1.40
N ILE A 125 -5.55 20.27 0.39
CA ILE A 125 -5.16 19.08 -0.38
C ILE A 125 -4.25 19.51 -1.52
N ASP A 126 -3.02 19.02 -1.50
CA ASP A 126 -2.01 19.31 -2.52
C ASP A 126 -1.69 18.07 -3.36
N ILE A 127 -1.45 18.28 -4.66
CA ILE A 127 -0.95 17.24 -5.56
C ILE A 127 0.58 17.35 -5.61
N LEU A 128 1.23 16.35 -5.04
CA LEU A 128 2.69 16.25 -5.01
C LEU A 128 3.20 15.35 -6.13
N VAL A 129 4.32 15.73 -6.74
CA VAL A 129 5.06 14.88 -7.67
C VAL A 129 6.21 14.24 -6.90
N VAL A 130 6.18 12.91 -6.77
CA VAL A 130 7.29 12.16 -6.18
C VAL A 130 8.38 11.99 -7.23
N ASN A 131 9.59 12.47 -6.93
CA ASN A 131 10.74 12.18 -7.76
C ASN A 131 11.21 10.73 -7.50
N ARG A 132 10.99 9.85 -8.49
CA ARG A 132 11.40 8.44 -8.47
C ARG A 132 12.78 8.23 -9.11
N ASP A 133 13.72 9.13 -8.82
CA ASP A 133 15.12 8.90 -9.17
C ASP A 133 15.66 7.72 -8.38
N THR A 134 15.31 7.59 -7.10
CA THR A 134 15.64 6.38 -6.33
C THR A 134 14.50 5.37 -6.41
N ILE A 135 14.81 4.15 -6.87
CA ILE A 135 13.90 3.00 -6.82
C ILE A 135 14.54 1.88 -6.01
N CYS A 136 13.70 1.00 -5.48
CA CYS A 136 14.13 -0.11 -4.66
C CYS A 136 13.23 -1.32 -4.85
N SER A 137 13.74 -2.48 -4.46
CA SER A 137 12.96 -3.70 -4.37
C SER A 137 13.57 -4.62 -3.32
N VAL A 138 12.72 -5.36 -2.63
CA VAL A 138 13.09 -6.23 -1.52
C VAL A 138 12.43 -7.57 -1.72
N ILE A 139 13.22 -8.62 -1.70
CA ILE A 139 12.72 -10.00 -1.73
C ILE A 139 13.36 -10.78 -0.58
N THR A 140 12.57 -11.64 0.05
CA THR A 140 13.03 -12.54 1.11
C THR A 140 13.22 -13.94 0.56
N GLU A 141 13.98 -14.75 1.27
CA GLU A 141 14.17 -16.15 0.93
C GLU A 141 12.88 -16.98 0.86
N TYR A 142 11.83 -16.55 1.57
CA TYR A 142 10.52 -17.21 1.54
C TYR A 142 9.49 -16.43 0.72
N HIS A 143 9.93 -15.45 -0.07
CA HIS A 143 9.01 -14.65 -0.87
C HIS A 143 8.27 -15.54 -1.86
N PRO A 144 6.94 -15.42 -1.99
CA PRO A 144 6.21 -16.18 -2.98
C PRO A 144 6.66 -15.77 -4.39
N PRO A 145 6.64 -16.70 -5.35
CA PRO A 145 6.90 -16.34 -6.73
C PRO A 145 5.79 -15.47 -7.32
N SER A 146 6.07 -14.83 -8.46
CA SER A 146 5.13 -13.95 -9.16
C SER A 146 3.80 -14.66 -9.44
N VAL A 147 2.69 -13.94 -9.29
CA VAL A 147 1.34 -14.48 -9.59
C VAL A 147 1.23 -14.95 -11.05
N ASN A 148 2.02 -14.36 -11.95
CA ASN A 148 2.07 -14.73 -13.36
C ASN A 148 2.74 -16.10 -13.62
N SER A 149 3.42 -16.70 -12.63
CA SER A 149 3.95 -18.06 -12.75
C SER A 149 2.91 -19.14 -12.45
N TRP A 150 1.66 -18.76 -12.22
CA TRP A 150 0.55 -19.66 -11.89
C TRP A 150 -0.56 -19.54 -12.92
N GLU A 151 -1.17 -20.67 -13.25
CA GLU A 151 -2.38 -20.75 -14.06
C GLU A 151 -3.47 -21.45 -13.25
N ARG A 152 -4.72 -21.01 -13.43
CA ARG A 152 -5.89 -21.71 -12.92
C ARG A 152 -6.51 -22.54 -14.03
N LYS A 153 -6.56 -23.86 -13.84
CA LYS A 153 -7.27 -24.78 -14.74
C LYS A 153 -8.43 -25.43 -13.97
N GLY A 154 -9.64 -24.94 -14.18
CA GLY A 154 -10.80 -25.33 -13.38
C GLY A 154 -10.68 -24.81 -11.95
N ASP A 155 -10.75 -25.68 -10.95
CA ASP A 155 -10.54 -25.35 -9.53
C ASP A 155 -9.11 -25.61 -9.03
N GLU A 156 -8.22 -26.05 -9.92
CA GLU A 156 -6.83 -26.31 -9.57
C GLU A 156 -5.91 -25.16 -9.99
N LEU A 157 -5.09 -24.71 -9.05
CA LEU A 157 -3.95 -23.83 -9.31
C LEU A 157 -2.73 -24.69 -9.66
N ARG A 158 -2.09 -24.39 -10.79
CA ARG A 158 -0.90 -25.09 -11.27
C ARG A 158 0.21 -24.10 -11.57
N ALA A 159 1.45 -24.43 -11.23
CA ALA A 159 2.60 -23.62 -11.61
C ALA A 159 2.93 -23.84 -13.10
N LEU A 160 3.08 -22.74 -13.85
CA LEU A 160 3.41 -22.77 -15.29
C LEU A 160 4.89 -23.10 -15.54
N VAL A 161 5.76 -22.72 -14.60
CA VAL A 161 7.22 -22.88 -14.69
C VAL A 161 7.77 -23.09 -13.27
N ASN A 162 8.95 -23.74 -13.12
CA ASN A 162 9.71 -23.68 -11.88
C ASN A 162 9.96 -22.20 -11.54
N PRO A 163 9.29 -21.66 -10.51
CA PRO A 163 9.22 -20.23 -10.42
C PRO A 163 10.49 -19.68 -9.77
N VAL A 164 11.30 -18.99 -10.57
CA VAL A 164 12.48 -18.29 -10.08
C VAL A 164 12.01 -17.02 -9.38
N ARG A 165 12.40 -16.89 -8.11
CA ARG A 165 12.16 -15.68 -7.34
C ARG A 165 13.16 -14.64 -7.78
N GLU A 166 12.69 -13.49 -8.22
CA GLU A 166 13.56 -12.44 -8.74
C GLU A 166 13.14 -11.08 -8.21
N VAL A 167 14.14 -10.23 -8.00
CA VAL A 167 13.95 -8.81 -7.79
C VAL A 167 13.76 -8.15 -9.16
N GLU A 168 12.63 -7.48 -9.34
CA GLU A 168 12.38 -6.64 -10.52
C GLU A 168 12.55 -5.16 -10.15
N LEU A 169 13.32 -4.43 -10.97
CA LEU A 169 13.56 -2.99 -10.85
C LEU A 169 13.34 -2.33 -12.20
N THR A 170 12.50 -1.29 -12.23
CA THR A 170 12.16 -0.56 -13.46
C THR A 170 12.22 0.95 -13.21
N CYS A 171 13.13 1.63 -13.90
CA CYS A 171 13.21 3.09 -13.86
C CYS A 171 12.00 3.73 -14.55
N PRO A 172 11.48 4.84 -14.02
CA PRO A 172 10.38 5.57 -14.63
C PRO A 172 10.81 6.25 -15.93
N ASP A 173 9.81 6.51 -16.79
CA ASP A 173 9.96 7.27 -18.03
C ASP A 173 11.03 6.67 -18.98
N LYS A 174 12.01 7.47 -19.42
CA LYS A 174 13.15 7.04 -20.27
C LYS A 174 14.48 6.98 -19.51
N LYS A 175 14.44 7.03 -18.18
CA LYS A 175 15.63 6.98 -17.32
C LYS A 175 16.23 5.58 -17.32
N VAL A 176 17.53 5.50 -17.03
CA VAL A 176 18.23 4.22 -16.84
C VAL A 176 18.89 4.19 -15.48
N ILE A 177 19.16 2.99 -14.97
CA ILE A 177 19.87 2.80 -13.72
C ILE A 177 21.30 3.28 -13.91
N LYS A 178 21.66 4.40 -13.28
CA LYS A 178 23.01 4.99 -13.36
C LYS A 178 23.91 4.54 -12.22
N LYS A 179 23.33 4.29 -11.05
CA LYS A 179 24.09 4.01 -9.84
C LYS A 179 23.35 3.00 -8.97
N VAL A 180 24.10 2.06 -8.42
CA VAL A 180 23.63 1.21 -7.32
C VAL A 180 23.97 1.92 -6.02
N GLU A 181 22.94 2.28 -5.23
CA GLU A 181 23.12 3.04 -4.00
C GLU A 181 23.28 2.13 -2.79
N PHE A 182 22.56 1.02 -2.77
CA PHE A 182 22.61 0.04 -1.70
C PHE A 182 22.26 -1.36 -2.23
N VAL A 183 22.98 -2.37 -1.75
CA VAL A 183 22.60 -3.78 -1.87
C VAL A 183 22.86 -4.42 -0.52
N GLY A 184 21.83 -5.02 0.06
CA GLY A 184 21.92 -5.83 1.29
C GLY A 184 21.56 -7.27 0.98
N PHE A 185 22.29 -8.22 1.58
CA PHE A 185 21.98 -9.64 1.50
C PHE A 185 22.16 -10.30 2.88
N GLY A 186 21.04 -10.56 3.56
CA GLY A 186 21.00 -10.97 4.96
C GLY A 186 19.92 -10.22 5.72
N GLU A 187 20.28 -9.64 6.86
CA GLU A 187 19.46 -8.68 7.60
C GLU A 187 19.62 -7.27 7.03
N VAL A 188 18.49 -6.62 6.80
CA VAL A 188 18.42 -5.23 6.31
C VAL A 188 17.40 -4.50 7.15
N ASP A 189 17.80 -3.35 7.68
CA ASP A 189 16.95 -2.46 8.46
C ASP A 189 16.51 -1.25 7.63
N GLY A 190 15.41 -0.63 8.03
CA GLY A 190 14.87 0.58 7.40
C GLY A 190 13.95 0.28 6.21
N ALA A 191 13.71 1.33 5.42
CA ALA A 191 12.82 1.30 4.27
C ALA A 191 13.52 1.88 3.04
N CYS A 192 12.88 1.75 1.88
CA CYS A 192 13.34 2.34 0.62
C CYS A 192 13.78 3.80 0.78
N GLY A 193 14.99 4.13 0.33
CA GLY A 193 15.60 5.45 0.49
C GLY A 193 16.45 5.60 1.77
N ALA A 194 16.31 4.69 2.73
CA ALA A 194 17.01 4.73 4.01
C ALA A 194 17.41 3.33 4.50
N PHE A 195 17.72 2.40 3.60
CA PHE A 195 18.18 1.07 3.98
C PHE A 195 19.51 1.13 4.74
N LYS A 196 19.63 0.25 5.72
CA LYS A 196 20.83 0.06 6.52
C LYS A 196 21.16 -1.42 6.60
N PRO A 197 22.45 -1.79 6.57
CA PRO A 197 22.84 -3.18 6.80
C PRO A 197 22.53 -3.56 8.25
N GLY A 198 21.93 -4.74 8.44
CA GLY A 198 21.76 -5.34 9.77
C GLY A 198 23.07 -5.93 10.30
N LYS A 199 22.98 -6.68 11.41
CA LYS A 199 24.16 -7.32 12.04
C LYS A 199 24.75 -8.40 11.14
N CYS A 200 23.88 -9.09 10.41
CA CYS A 200 24.23 -10.09 9.42
C CYS A 200 24.06 -9.52 8.00
N ASN A 201 25.15 -9.19 7.30
CA ASN A 201 25.06 -8.74 5.91
C ASN A 201 26.28 -9.22 5.09
N SER A 202 26.04 -10.09 4.10
CA SER A 202 27.06 -10.64 3.18
C SER A 202 26.75 -10.23 1.74
N ASN A 203 27.01 -8.97 1.41
CA ASN A 203 26.54 -8.34 0.16
C ASN A 203 27.61 -8.15 -0.93
N SER A 204 28.88 -8.50 -0.70
CA SER A 204 29.97 -8.20 -1.65
C SER A 204 29.76 -8.81 -3.04
N LYS A 205 29.32 -10.07 -3.11
CA LYS A 205 29.01 -10.77 -4.36
C LYS A 205 27.67 -10.29 -4.95
N ALA A 206 26.68 -10.04 -4.10
CA ALA A 206 25.40 -9.47 -4.50
C ALA A 206 25.56 -8.09 -5.17
N ILE A 207 26.40 -7.20 -4.64
CA ILE A 207 26.72 -5.89 -5.24
C ILE A 207 27.21 -6.07 -6.67
N LYS A 208 28.24 -6.91 -6.87
CA LYS A 208 28.82 -7.15 -8.21
C LYS A 208 27.79 -7.72 -9.19
N LEU A 209 26.95 -8.65 -8.72
CA LEU A 209 25.89 -9.23 -9.55
C LEU A 209 24.88 -8.16 -9.97
N VAL A 210 24.40 -7.36 -9.02
CA VAL A 210 23.44 -6.28 -9.28
C VAL A 210 24.04 -5.25 -10.24
N GLU A 211 25.27 -4.80 -10.01
CA GLU A 211 25.97 -3.87 -10.91
C GLU A 211 26.03 -4.41 -12.34
N SER A 212 26.43 -5.69 -12.51
CA SER A 212 26.54 -6.32 -13.82
C SER A 212 25.19 -6.47 -14.54
N LEU A 213 24.11 -6.71 -13.80
CA LEU A 213 22.79 -6.96 -14.37
C LEU A 213 22.00 -5.68 -14.61
N CYS A 214 22.18 -4.65 -13.79
CA CYS A 214 21.30 -3.49 -13.73
C CYS A 214 21.89 -2.20 -14.30
N LEU A 215 23.20 -1.95 -14.16
CA LEU A 215 23.77 -0.66 -14.59
C LEU A 215 23.56 -0.43 -16.09
N GLY A 216 23.13 0.79 -16.43
CA GLY A 216 22.87 1.23 -17.81
C GLY A 216 21.55 0.74 -18.41
N LYS A 217 20.77 -0.09 -17.70
CA LYS A 217 19.49 -0.61 -18.18
C LYS A 217 18.32 0.17 -17.58
N LYS A 218 17.21 0.24 -18.32
CA LYS A 218 15.94 0.77 -17.80
C LYS A 218 15.28 -0.20 -16.82
N GLU A 219 15.36 -1.48 -17.13
CA GLU A 219 14.78 -2.57 -16.34
C GLU A 219 15.86 -3.62 -16.09
N CYS A 220 15.85 -4.22 -14.90
CA CYS A 220 16.66 -5.38 -14.60
C CYS A 220 15.95 -6.36 -13.67
N LYS A 221 16.30 -7.63 -13.83
CA LYS A 221 15.83 -8.75 -13.01
C LYS A 221 17.03 -9.42 -12.37
N VAL A 222 16.99 -9.58 -11.05
CA VAL A 222 18.06 -10.20 -10.26
C VAL A 222 17.50 -11.45 -9.57
N PRO A 223 17.91 -12.66 -9.99
CA PRO A 223 17.39 -13.88 -9.39
C PRO A 223 17.90 -14.07 -7.96
N PHE A 224 17.02 -14.56 -7.09
CA PHE A 224 17.33 -14.90 -5.71
C PHE A 224 17.90 -16.32 -5.64
N GLU A 225 19.20 -16.42 -5.87
CA GLU A 225 19.96 -17.69 -5.85
C GLU A 225 21.13 -17.52 -4.86
N ARG A 226 21.09 -18.24 -3.73
CA ARG A 226 22.08 -18.08 -2.63
C ARG A 226 23.51 -18.23 -3.15
N GLU A 227 23.73 -19.17 -4.05
CA GLU A 227 25.03 -19.52 -4.64
C GLU A 227 25.58 -18.37 -5.49
N ARG A 228 24.72 -17.53 -6.07
CA ARG A 228 25.11 -16.37 -6.87
C ARG A 228 25.23 -15.09 -6.05
N LEU A 229 24.52 -14.99 -4.93
CA LEU A 229 24.45 -13.79 -4.09
C LEU A 229 25.46 -13.79 -2.95
N ALA A 230 25.90 -14.97 -2.48
CA ALA A 230 26.92 -15.12 -1.44
C ALA A 230 28.06 -16.08 -1.85
N ASP A 231 29.20 -15.93 -1.19
CA ASP A 231 30.33 -16.84 -1.31
C ASP A 231 30.10 -18.06 -0.40
N VAL A 232 30.02 -19.24 -1.00
CA VAL A 232 29.86 -20.51 -0.28
C VAL A 232 31.05 -20.70 0.68
N GLY A 233 30.78 -20.82 1.98
CA GLY A 233 31.80 -20.98 3.03
C GLY A 233 32.33 -19.67 3.64
N LYS A 234 31.89 -18.50 3.17
CA LYS A 234 32.11 -17.18 3.80
C LYS A 234 30.80 -16.49 4.19
N ASP A 235 29.71 -17.24 4.21
CA ASP A 235 28.43 -16.71 4.67
C ASP A 235 28.57 -16.37 6.16
N ALA A 236 28.57 -15.06 6.46
CA ALA A 236 28.71 -14.56 7.82
C ALA A 236 27.51 -14.93 8.72
N CYS A 237 26.46 -15.54 8.17
CA CYS A 237 25.24 -15.87 8.91
C CYS A 237 24.40 -16.98 8.25
N PRO A 238 24.85 -18.24 8.34
CA PRO A 238 24.19 -19.39 7.70
C PRO A 238 22.76 -19.67 8.23
N ASP A 239 22.50 -19.35 9.50
CA ASP A 239 21.24 -19.65 10.19
C ASP A 239 20.20 -18.52 10.13
N VAL A 240 20.45 -17.47 9.34
CA VAL A 240 19.54 -16.33 9.21
C VAL A 240 18.84 -16.39 7.85
N SER A 241 17.51 -16.21 7.86
CA SER A 241 16.74 -16.07 6.63
C SER A 241 17.23 -14.85 5.85
N LYS A 242 17.58 -15.07 4.58
CA LYS A 242 18.22 -14.02 3.78
C LYS A 242 17.17 -13.09 3.17
N THR A 243 17.42 -11.79 3.27
CA THR A 243 16.70 -10.75 2.53
C THR A 243 17.66 -10.10 1.54
N LEU A 244 17.26 -10.02 0.27
CA LEU A 244 17.94 -9.23 -0.75
C LEU A 244 17.19 -7.90 -0.90
N ALA A 245 17.82 -6.81 -0.47
CA ALA A 245 17.31 -5.46 -0.65
C ALA A 245 18.22 -4.70 -1.61
N ILE A 246 17.65 -4.13 -2.67
CA ILE A 246 18.39 -3.37 -3.68
C ILE A 246 17.80 -1.97 -3.76
N GLN A 247 18.66 -0.96 -3.80
CA GLN A 247 18.32 0.43 -4.06
C GLN A 247 19.23 0.99 -5.14
N VAL A 248 18.64 1.64 -6.14
CA VAL A 248 19.36 2.20 -7.28
C VAL A 248 18.84 3.60 -7.61
N ALA A 249 19.71 4.41 -8.21
CA ALA A 249 19.36 5.71 -8.76
C ALA A 249 19.23 5.67 -10.29
N CYS A 250 18.15 6.23 -10.78
CA CYS A 250 17.73 6.38 -12.16
C CYS A 250 17.97 7.82 -12.62
N SER A 251 18.60 8.00 -13.78
CA SER A 251 18.66 9.30 -14.48
C SER A 251 18.82 9.18 -15.99
#